data_AF-A0A9D7NFC0-F1
#
_entry.id   AF-A0A9D7NFC0-F1
#
_cell.length_a   1.000
_cell.length_b   1.000
_cell.length_c   1.000
_cell.angle_alpha   90.00
_cell.angle_beta   90.00
_cell.angle_gamma   90.00
#
_symmetry.space_group_name_H-M   'P 1'
#
loop_
_entity.id
_entity.type
_entity.pdbx_description
1 polymer ?
#
loop_
_entity_poly.entity_id
_entity_poly.type
_entity_poly.pdbx_seq_one_letter_code
_entity_poly.pdbx_strand_id
1 'polypeptide(L)'
;MSTKPTLLPPKPGFLLVEIVYGLVSRDCRGMGICKLHAASPTLATRATSPCGSSIAWAGMGEQGSFELLVLRNTVIEEQWERRFAGGRFVMEEAFGVPEELFGQSREIKAGSYPVDAIGNYLRICF
;
A
#
# COMPACT_ATOMS: atom_id res chain seq x y z
N MET A 1 -1.56 19.28 24.71
CA MET A 1 -1.88 19.61 23.30
C MET A 1 -1.40 18.45 22.45
N SER A 2 -2.32 17.67 21.89
CA SER A 2 -1.98 16.50 21.07
C SER A 2 -1.63 16.97 19.67
N THR A 3 -0.34 17.05 19.36
CA THR A 3 0.13 17.28 17.99
C THR A 3 -0.24 16.04 17.18
N LYS A 4 -1.32 16.11 16.39
CA LYS A 4 -1.65 15.09 15.40
C LYS A 4 -0.40 14.86 14.55
N PRO A 5 0.14 13.64 14.45
CA PRO A 5 1.26 13.36 13.57
C PRO A 5 0.84 13.74 12.16
N THR A 6 1.40 14.82 11.62
CA THR A 6 1.15 15.19 10.23
C THR A 6 2.04 14.28 9.41
N LEU A 7 1.44 13.25 8.81
CA LEU A 7 2.11 12.45 7.80
C LEU A 7 2.42 13.39 6.64
N LEU A 8 3.69 13.75 6.49
CA LEU A 8 4.18 14.53 5.35
C LEU A 8 4.57 13.56 4.22
N PRO A 9 4.36 13.94 2.95
CA PRO A 9 4.78 13.14 1.83
C PRO A 9 6.31 12.96 1.86
N PRO A 10 6.81 11.75 1.57
CA PRO A 10 8.25 11.46 1.60
C PRO A 10 8.99 12.14 0.44
N LYS A 11 8.31 12.32 -0.70
CA LYS A 11 8.82 12.99 -1.91
C LYS A 11 7.66 13.68 -2.67
N PRO A 12 7.95 14.70 -3.50
CA PRO A 12 6.95 15.28 -4.40
C PRO A 12 6.31 14.21 -5.30
N GLY A 13 5.00 14.34 -5.55
CA GLY A 13 4.26 13.39 -6.40
C GLY A 13 3.80 12.10 -5.70
N PHE A 14 4.17 11.90 -4.43
CA PHE A 14 3.58 10.83 -3.62
C PHE A 14 2.23 11.27 -3.03
N LEU A 15 1.24 10.39 -3.12
CA LEU A 15 -0.09 10.55 -2.58
C LEU A 15 -0.29 9.61 -1.41
N LEU A 16 -1.00 10.09 -0.38
CA LEU A 16 -1.41 9.24 0.72
C LEU A 16 -2.58 8.38 0.24
N VAL A 17 -2.45 7.08 0.38
CA VAL A 17 -3.44 6.12 -0.06
C VAL A 17 -3.77 5.09 1.02
N GLU A 18 -4.98 4.55 0.96
CA GLU A 18 -5.34 3.31 1.62
C GLU A 18 -5.19 2.17 0.61
N ILE A 19 -4.39 1.17 0.98
CA ILE A 19 -4.27 -0.10 0.27
C ILE A 19 -5.29 -1.05 0.86
N VAL A 20 -6.27 -1.47 0.05
CA VAL A 20 -7.19 -2.54 0.42
C VAL A 20 -6.63 -3.86 -0.10
N TYR A 21 -6.54 -4.85 0.77
CA TYR A 21 -6.05 -6.18 0.43
C TYR A 21 -7.19 -7.11 0.07
N GLY A 22 -6.95 -8.04 -0.86
CA GLY A 22 -7.84 -9.17 -1.15
C GLY A 22 -9.28 -8.80 -1.58
N LEU A 23 -10.08 -9.81 -1.90
CA LEU A 23 -11.51 -9.66 -2.17
C LEU A 23 -12.31 -10.49 -1.18
N VAL A 24 -13.35 -9.89 -0.60
CA VAL A 24 -14.25 -10.59 0.34
C VAL A 24 -14.90 -11.81 -0.34
N SER A 25 -15.27 -11.69 -1.61
CA SER A 25 -15.82 -12.79 -2.42
C SER A 25 -14.85 -13.96 -2.64
N ARG A 26 -13.57 -13.80 -2.29
CA ARG A 26 -12.51 -14.81 -2.42
C ARG A 26 -11.83 -15.11 -1.10
N ASP A 27 -12.53 -14.95 0.03
CA ASP A 27 -11.97 -15.18 1.37
C ASP A 27 -10.71 -14.34 1.64
N CYS A 28 -10.64 -13.12 1.07
CA CYS A 28 -9.51 -12.21 1.17
C CYS A 28 -8.20 -12.74 0.57
N ARG A 29 -8.29 -13.72 -0.32
CA ARG A 29 -7.16 -14.33 -1.05
C ARG A 29 -7.18 -13.95 -2.54
N GLY A 30 -6.13 -14.37 -3.24
CA GLY A 30 -6.00 -14.32 -4.69
C GLY A 30 -5.50 -12.98 -5.23
N MET A 31 -5.16 -11.99 -4.41
CA MET A 31 -4.71 -10.67 -4.88
C MET A 31 -3.81 -9.96 -3.88
N GLY A 32 -2.68 -9.39 -4.31
CA GLY A 32 -1.85 -8.55 -3.44
C GLY A 32 -2.49 -7.20 -3.13
N ILE A 33 -2.88 -6.44 -4.15
CA ILE A 33 -3.61 -5.18 -3.98
C ILE A 33 -4.99 -5.36 -4.61
N CYS A 34 -6.03 -5.02 -3.88
CA CYS A 34 -7.39 -4.99 -4.39
C CYS A 34 -7.80 -3.64 -4.89
N LYS A 35 -7.55 -2.61 -4.08
CA LYS A 35 -7.89 -1.23 -4.41
C LYS A 35 -6.87 -0.30 -3.79
N LEU A 36 -6.69 0.84 -4.45
CA LEU A 36 -6.05 2.01 -3.87
C LEU A 36 -7.09 3.11 -3.79
N HIS A 37 -7.24 3.70 -2.61
CA HIS A 37 -8.09 4.86 -2.40
C HIS A 37 -7.24 6.03 -1.93
N ALA A 38 -7.55 7.26 -2.36
CA ALA A 38 -6.94 8.45 -1.75
C ALA A 38 -7.32 8.49 -0.27
N ALA A 39 -6.31 8.59 0.60
CA ALA A 39 -6.50 8.68 2.04
C ALA A 39 -6.24 10.11 2.51
N SER A 40 -7.02 10.58 3.48
CA SER A 40 -6.71 11.84 4.16
C SER A 40 -5.77 11.57 5.35
N PRO A 41 -4.88 12.52 5.70
CA PRO A 41 -4.03 12.41 6.89
C PRO A 41 -4.85 12.29 8.20
N THR A 42 -6.11 12.73 8.19
CA THR A 42 -7.01 12.66 9.35
C THR A 42 -7.81 11.36 9.44
N LEU A 43 -7.93 10.60 8.34
CA LEU A 43 -8.68 9.34 8.24
C LEU A 43 -7.83 8.08 8.43
N ALA A 44 -6.52 8.22 8.64
CA ALA A 44 -5.55 7.12 8.81
C ALA A 44 -5.79 6.20 10.04
N THR A 45 -6.96 6.25 10.68
CA THR A 45 -7.20 5.72 12.02
C THR A 45 -7.99 4.42 12.12
N ARG A 46 -8.42 3.75 11.03
CA ARG A 46 -8.91 2.36 11.10
C ARG A 46 -9.06 1.74 9.71
N ALA A 47 -8.50 0.54 9.55
CA ALA A 47 -8.80 -0.33 8.42
C ALA A 47 -10.30 -0.65 8.41
N THR A 48 -11.00 -0.26 7.35
CA THR A 48 -12.46 -0.49 7.22
C THR A 48 -12.80 -1.72 6.38
N SER A 49 -11.80 -2.32 5.74
CA SER A 49 -11.98 -3.50 4.90
C SER A 49 -11.99 -4.79 5.72
N PRO A 50 -12.95 -5.72 5.49
CA PRO A 50 -12.93 -7.05 6.10
C PRO A 50 -11.67 -7.85 5.77
N CYS A 51 -11.03 -7.55 4.65
CA CYS A 51 -9.78 -8.17 4.22
C CYS A 51 -8.53 -7.43 4.71
N GLY A 52 -8.71 -6.44 5.58
CA GLY A 52 -7.65 -5.56 6.03
C GLY A 52 -7.32 -4.47 5.01
N SER A 53 -6.76 -3.39 5.52
CA SER A 53 -6.17 -2.32 4.74
C SER A 53 -5.03 -1.69 5.51
N SER A 54 -4.16 -0.98 4.79
CA SER A 54 -3.06 -0.23 5.38
C SER A 54 -2.89 1.11 4.69
N ILE A 55 -2.36 2.08 5.43
CA ILE A 55 -2.06 3.40 4.89
C ILE A 55 -0.66 3.34 4.28
N ALA A 56 -0.49 3.95 3.12
CA ALA A 56 0.79 4.06 2.45
C ALA A 56 0.93 5.40 1.75
N TRP A 57 2.18 5.81 1.51
CA TRP A 57 2.46 6.75 0.44
C TRP A 57 2.69 5.97 -0.84
N ALA A 58 2.04 6.39 -1.92
CA ALA A 58 2.17 5.79 -3.23
C ALA A 58 2.63 6.83 -4.24
N GLY A 59 3.53 6.48 -5.14
CA GLY A 59 4.00 7.42 -6.14
C GLY A 59 5.10 6.86 -7.01
N MET A 60 5.60 7.73 -7.90
CA MET A 60 6.73 7.39 -8.76
C MET A 60 8.04 7.50 -8.00
N GLY A 61 8.70 6.36 -7.88
CA GLY A 61 10.03 6.22 -7.33
C GLY A 61 11.12 6.81 -8.21
N GLU A 62 12.35 6.66 -7.74
CA GLU A 62 13.51 6.93 -8.58
C GLU A 62 13.54 5.94 -9.74
N GLN A 63 14.07 6.35 -10.90
CA GLN A 63 14.19 5.50 -12.10
C GLN A 63 12.85 5.02 -12.71
N GLY A 64 11.71 5.57 -12.28
CA GLY A 64 10.41 5.33 -12.92
C GLY A 64 9.69 4.05 -12.46
N SER A 65 10.13 3.42 -11.36
CA SER A 65 9.37 2.36 -10.68
C SER A 65 8.18 2.94 -9.93
N PHE A 66 7.09 2.18 -9.80
CA PHE A 66 6.01 2.56 -8.90
C PHE A 66 6.38 2.11 -7.49
N GLU A 67 6.21 2.98 -6.49
CA GLU A 67 6.62 2.69 -5.12
C GLU A 67 5.45 2.81 -4.14
N LEU A 68 5.40 1.90 -3.19
CA LEU A 68 4.57 1.99 -1.99
C LEU A 68 5.46 2.07 -0.76
N LEU A 69 5.14 3.01 0.12
CA LEU A 69 5.74 3.19 1.44
C LEU A 69 4.65 2.98 2.48
N VAL A 70 4.42 1.71 2.83
CA VAL A 70 3.34 1.29 3.73
C VAL A 70 3.70 1.61 5.17
N LEU A 71 2.81 2.28 5.91
CA LEU A 71 3.00 2.56 7.32
C LEU A 71 2.91 1.27 8.12
N ARG A 72 4.03 0.87 8.75
CA ARG A 72 4.16 -0.40 9.46
C ARG A 72 3.09 -0.61 10.54
N ASN A 73 2.76 0.43 11.27
CA ASN A 73 1.78 0.39 12.35
C ASN A 73 0.32 0.30 11.87
N THR A 74 0.07 0.36 10.56
CA THR A 74 -1.26 0.19 9.96
C THR A 74 -1.45 -1.18 9.30
N VAL A 75 -0.40 -2.01 9.28
CA VAL A 75 -0.48 -3.40 8.81
C VAL A 75 -0.95 -4.26 9.98
N ILE A 76 -2.13 -4.84 9.86
CA ILE A 76 -2.62 -5.80 10.85
C ILE A 76 -1.86 -7.12 10.76
N GLU A 77 -1.79 -7.86 11.87
CA GLU A 77 -1.01 -9.11 12.00
C GLU A 77 -1.33 -10.12 10.89
N GLU A 78 -2.61 -10.35 10.60
CA GLU A 78 -3.03 -11.25 9.52
C GLU A 78 -2.45 -10.86 8.16
N GLN A 79 -2.41 -9.57 7.84
CA GLN A 79 -1.86 -9.09 6.57
C GLN A 79 -0.33 -9.09 6.58
N TRP A 80 0.29 -8.91 7.74
CA TRP A 80 1.72 -9.07 7.90
C TRP A 80 2.16 -10.48 7.50
N GLU A 81 1.52 -11.51 8.08
CA GLU A 81 1.84 -12.91 7.81
C GLU A 81 1.56 -13.30 6.36
N ARG A 82 0.46 -12.81 5.78
CA ARG A 82 0.07 -13.17 4.41
C ARG A 82 0.86 -12.44 3.34
N ARG A 83 1.17 -11.16 3.57
CA ARG A 83 1.63 -10.25 2.51
C ARG A 83 3.00 -9.68 2.73
N PHE A 84 3.59 -9.81 3.91
CA PHE A 84 4.92 -9.25 4.20
C PHE A 84 5.88 -10.30 4.79
N ALA A 85 5.43 -11.55 4.94
CA ALA A 85 6.25 -12.64 5.44
C ALA A 85 7.50 -12.86 4.57
N GLY A 86 8.61 -13.15 5.25
CA GLY A 86 9.90 -13.38 4.58
C GLY A 86 10.50 -12.14 3.90
N GLY A 87 10.01 -10.93 4.22
CA GLY A 87 10.52 -9.69 3.62
C GLY A 87 10.09 -9.50 2.16
N ARG A 88 8.95 -10.07 1.76
CA ARG A 88 8.42 -9.96 0.40
C ARG A 88 6.95 -9.59 0.41
N PHE A 89 6.55 -8.78 -0.58
CA PHE A 89 5.18 -8.44 -0.89
C PHE A 89 4.66 -9.24 -2.07
N VAL A 90 3.63 -10.06 -1.83
CA VAL A 90 3.11 -10.98 -2.83
C VAL A 90 1.91 -10.35 -3.56
N MET A 91 2.06 -10.20 -4.87
CA MET A 91 1.01 -9.88 -5.83
C MET A 91 0.57 -11.17 -6.52
N GLU A 92 -0.51 -11.79 -6.03
CA GLU A 92 -1.02 -13.03 -6.62
C GLU A 92 -1.62 -12.81 -8.02
N GLU A 93 -2.13 -11.61 -8.28
CA GLU A 93 -2.69 -11.18 -9.57
C GLU A 93 -2.17 -9.80 -9.94
N ALA A 94 -2.20 -9.48 -11.23
CA ALA A 94 -1.85 -8.15 -11.71
C ALA A 94 -2.89 -7.12 -11.22
N PHE A 95 -2.42 -5.90 -10.98
CA PHE A 95 -3.26 -4.82 -10.47
C PHE A 95 -3.07 -3.56 -11.32
N GLY A 96 -4.18 -3.05 -11.86
CA GLY A 96 -4.22 -1.77 -12.54
C GLY A 96 -4.18 -0.62 -11.53
N VAL A 97 -3.13 0.19 -11.58
CA VAL A 97 -3.01 1.41 -10.78
C VAL A 97 -4.05 2.42 -11.29
N PRO A 98 -4.90 3.01 -10.43
CA PRO A 98 -5.94 3.93 -10.86
C PRO A 98 -5.34 5.20 -11.51
N GLU A 99 -5.66 5.44 -12.78
CA GLU A 99 -5.15 6.59 -13.55
C GLU A 99 -5.62 7.92 -12.94
N GLU A 100 -6.81 7.95 -12.36
CA GLU A 100 -7.36 9.12 -11.68
C GLU A 100 -6.53 9.59 -10.48
N LEU A 101 -5.71 8.70 -9.91
CA LEU A 101 -4.82 9.04 -8.79
C LEU A 101 -3.46 9.52 -9.29
N PHE A 102 -2.90 8.93 -10.35
CA PHE A 102 -1.50 9.14 -10.73
C PHE A 102 -1.30 9.77 -12.12
N GLY A 103 -2.40 10.04 -12.83
CA GLY A 103 -2.41 10.68 -14.16
C GLY A 103 -1.86 9.82 -15.29
N GLN A 104 -1.57 8.53 -15.04
CA GLN A 104 -1.06 7.59 -16.04
C GLN A 104 -1.59 6.18 -15.75
N SER A 105 -2.02 5.48 -16.82
CA SER A 105 -2.35 4.06 -16.73
C SER A 105 -1.10 3.22 -16.50
N ARG A 106 -1.14 2.35 -15.50
CA ARG A 106 -0.04 1.44 -15.17
C ARG A 106 -0.58 0.15 -14.60
N GLU A 107 0.15 -0.94 -14.84
CA GLU A 107 -0.16 -2.24 -14.27
C GLU A 107 1.03 -2.74 -13.43
N ILE A 108 0.75 -3.10 -12.18
CA ILE A 108 1.65 -3.88 -11.35
C ILE A 108 1.42 -5.35 -11.71
N LYS A 109 2.48 -6.07 -12.10
CA LYS A 109 2.36 -7.49 -12.48
C LYS A 109 2.17 -8.39 -11.26
N ALA A 110 1.65 -9.59 -11.51
CA ALA A 110 1.72 -10.66 -10.52
C ALA A 110 3.18 -11.03 -10.27
N GLY A 111 3.52 -11.33 -9.03
CA GLY A 111 4.89 -11.62 -8.64
C GLY A 111 5.12 -11.45 -7.14
N SER A 112 6.38 -11.53 -6.75
CA SER A 112 6.79 -11.31 -5.38
C SER A 112 7.87 -10.25 -5.36
N TYR A 113 7.61 -9.16 -4.66
CA TYR A 113 8.42 -7.95 -4.64
C TYR A 113 9.19 -7.86 -3.32
N PRO A 114 10.46 -7.43 -3.31
CA PRO A 114 11.19 -7.25 -2.06
C PRO A 114 10.54 -6.14 -1.21
N VAL A 115 10.62 -6.31 0.11
CA VAL A 115 10.17 -5.32 1.09
C VAL A 115 11.36 -4.82 1.88
N ASP A 116 11.66 -3.53 1.76
CA ASP A 116 12.71 -2.89 2.56
C ASP A 116 12.08 -2.15 3.75
N ALA A 117 12.53 -2.43 4.96
CA ALA A 117 12.11 -1.68 6.14
C ALA A 117 12.91 -0.36 6.24
N ILE A 118 12.25 0.78 6.11
CA ILE A 118 12.86 2.11 6.16
C ILE A 118 12.15 2.94 7.24
N GLY A 119 12.73 2.96 8.44
CA GLY A 119 12.13 3.60 9.61
C GLY A 119 10.74 3.01 9.92
N ASN A 120 9.71 3.86 9.82
CA ASN A 120 8.31 3.49 10.06
C ASN A 120 7.59 2.93 8.84
N TYR A 121 8.28 2.81 7.70
CA TYR A 121 7.69 2.39 6.44
C TYR A 121 8.22 1.02 5.99
N LEU A 122 7.38 0.29 5.26
CA LEU A 122 7.76 -0.84 4.41
C LEU A 122 7.76 -0.32 2.97
N ARG A 123 8.93 -0.30 2.34
CA ARG A 123 9.08 0.11 0.94
C ARG A 123 8.92 -1.11 0.03
N ILE A 124 8.07 -0.97 -0.97
CA ILE A 124 7.89 -1.92 -2.06
C ILE A 124 8.09 -1.17 -3.36
N CYS A 125 9.01 -1.65 -4.20
CA CYS A 125 9.24 -1.14 -5.56
C CYS A 125 8.69 -2.15 -6.56
N PHE A 126 7.81 -1.69 -7.46
CA PHE A 126 7.17 -2.50 -8.51
C PHE A 126 7.74 -2.21 -9.90
#